data_AF-A0A3L6PI05-F1
#
_entry.id   AF-A0A3L6PI05-F1
#
_cell.length_a   1.000
_cell.length_b   1.000
_cell.length_c   1.000
_cell.angle_alpha   90.00
_cell.angle_beta   90.00
_cell.angle_gamma   90.00
#
_symmetry.space_group_name_H-M   'P 1'
#
loop_
_entity.id
_entity.type
_entity.pdbx_description
1 polymer ?
#
loop_
_entity_poly.entity_id
_entity_poly.type
_entity_poly.pdbx_seq_one_letter_code
_entity_poly.pdbx_strand_id
1 'polypeptide(L)'
;MGIKGRPTLASINPGGTVSFGHHNISGLNMSLVGSVTSSNLLSPKDDLSFNFEYEHPYLDGVENRSRNRIFKTSFFSTRKFSPVFVADPSMEPVPPLWIDRVGFKANITEKFTKQSKFTYGLVLEEITAHDENNNIRTHGSRVLPSGRLSMDGPPTTFSGTGVDRVAFLQANMTRDNTEFVNGATIGDRCIFQVDQGLGIGSKNPFFNRHQFSVTKFIKLNNQKKGAGKPPPAVLALHGRYVGCVGDLPSYDAFALGGPYSVRGYEMGELGAARNLLEFGVIRAEFTMDHNIGTGSFSLRFGERF
;
A
#
# COMPACT_ATOMS: atom_id res chain seq x y z
N MET A 1 27.66 -6.53 -11.60
CA MET A 1 28.47 -7.68 -11.14
C MET A 1 29.92 -7.25 -11.03
N GLY A 2 30.58 -7.52 -9.89
CA GLY A 2 32.01 -7.24 -9.74
C GLY A 2 32.88 -8.18 -10.59
N ILE A 3 34.01 -7.66 -11.05
CA ILE A 3 35.08 -8.41 -11.72
C ILE A 3 35.44 -9.60 -10.80
N LYS A 4 35.10 -10.85 -11.20
CA LYS A 4 35.26 -12.15 -10.48
C LYS A 4 34.02 -12.77 -9.79
N GLY A 5 32.80 -12.29 -10.01
CA GLY A 5 31.59 -13.03 -9.60
C GLY A 5 31.39 -13.17 -8.08
N ARG A 6 32.11 -12.38 -7.27
CA ARG A 6 31.83 -12.22 -5.84
C ARG A 6 30.84 -11.06 -5.64
N PRO A 7 29.85 -11.17 -4.74
CA PRO A 7 29.00 -10.05 -4.39
C PRO A 7 29.87 -8.94 -3.79
N THR A 8 29.98 -7.82 -4.49
CA THR A 8 30.63 -6.61 -3.99
C THR A 8 29.60 -5.82 -3.21
N LEU A 9 29.99 -5.36 -2.03
CA LEU A 9 29.19 -4.43 -1.23
C LEU A 9 28.93 -3.17 -2.07
N ALA A 10 27.67 -2.97 -2.49
CA ALA A 10 27.30 -1.88 -3.38
C ALA A 10 27.13 -0.56 -2.61
N SER A 11 26.56 -0.60 -1.41
CA SER A 11 26.43 0.54 -0.49
C SER A 11 26.03 0.08 0.91
N ILE A 12 26.33 0.90 1.93
CA ILE A 12 25.80 0.77 3.29
C ILE A 12 24.99 2.03 3.58
N ASN A 13 23.67 1.88 3.64
CA ASN A 13 22.76 2.96 3.98
C ASN A 13 22.13 2.63 5.35
N PRO A 14 22.65 3.18 6.47
CA PRO A 14 22.08 2.93 7.78
C PRO A 14 20.74 3.69 7.87
N GLY A 15 19.64 2.96 7.94
CA GLY A 15 18.32 3.52 8.19
C GLY A 15 17.95 3.48 9.67
N GLY A 16 17.00 4.32 10.08
CA GLY A 16 16.51 4.38 11.45
C GLY A 16 15.10 4.95 11.53
N THR A 17 14.37 4.57 12.59
CA THR A 17 13.08 5.16 12.93
C THR A 17 13.11 5.63 14.37
N VAL A 18 12.67 6.87 14.59
CA VAL A 18 12.46 7.43 15.92
C VAL A 18 10.96 7.63 16.08
N SER A 19 10.39 7.03 17.12
CA SER A 19 8.96 7.15 17.44
C SER A 19 8.77 7.64 18.86
N PHE A 20 7.84 8.56 19.05
CA PHE A 20 7.36 8.99 20.36
C PHE A 20 5.86 8.71 20.46
N GLY A 21 5.40 8.29 21.63
CA GLY A 21 4.00 8.00 21.90
C GLY A 21 3.60 8.54 23.25
N HIS A 22 2.50 9.27 23.30
CA HIS A 22 1.88 9.70 24.54
C HIS A 22 0.46 9.13 24.59
N HIS A 23 0.19 8.32 25.60
CA HIS A 23 -1.07 7.61 25.77
C HIS A 23 -1.84 8.15 26.98
N ASN A 24 -3.15 7.99 26.94
CA ASN A 24 -4.07 8.42 27.99
C ASN A 24 -4.04 9.92 28.29
N ILE A 25 -4.05 10.73 27.23
CA ILE A 25 -4.14 12.19 27.34
C ILE A 25 -5.43 12.55 28.09
N SER A 26 -5.31 13.37 29.13
CA SER A 26 -6.43 13.83 29.96
C SER A 26 -7.27 12.70 30.61
N GLY A 27 -6.75 11.48 30.72
CA GLY A 27 -7.48 10.34 31.30
C GLY A 27 -8.57 9.74 30.40
N LEU A 28 -8.67 10.19 29.14
CA LEU A 28 -9.71 9.78 28.18
C LEU A 28 -9.25 8.67 27.22
N ASN A 29 -8.15 7.98 27.53
CA ASN A 29 -7.54 6.97 26.66
C ASN A 29 -7.20 7.48 25.24
N MET A 30 -7.07 8.80 25.07
CA MET A 30 -6.59 9.41 23.83
C MET A 30 -5.10 9.14 23.67
N SER A 31 -4.64 8.98 22.44
CA SER A 31 -3.22 8.75 22.16
C SER A 31 -2.71 9.63 21.02
N LEU A 32 -1.50 10.12 21.18
CA LEU A 32 -0.74 10.83 20.16
C LEU A 32 0.56 10.07 19.91
N VAL A 33 0.77 9.62 18.67
CA VAL A 33 1.97 8.88 18.26
C VAL A 33 2.59 9.59 17.08
N GLY A 34 3.86 9.97 17.19
CA GLY A 34 4.63 10.50 16.08
C GLY A 34 5.82 9.60 15.76
N SER A 35 6.08 9.38 14.48
CA SER A 35 7.24 8.62 14.01
C SER A 35 7.91 9.35 12.87
N VAL A 36 9.24 9.39 12.89
CA VAL A 36 10.09 9.88 11.82
C VAL A 36 11.02 8.75 11.41
N THR A 37 11.00 8.41 10.13
CA THR A 37 11.77 7.32 9.55
C THR A 37 12.67 7.87 8.45
N SER A 38 13.94 7.47 8.49
CA SER A 38 14.93 7.75 7.45
C SER A 38 15.52 6.44 6.94
N SER A 39 15.49 6.24 5.62
CA SER A 39 16.12 5.07 4.98
C SER A 39 17.65 5.19 4.96
N ASN A 40 18.16 6.42 4.99
CA ASN A 40 19.58 6.73 4.92
C ASN A 40 19.94 7.90 5.84
N LEU A 41 20.41 7.59 7.05
CA LEU A 41 20.84 8.57 8.04
C LEU A 41 22.07 9.38 7.61
N LEU A 42 22.83 8.90 6.62
CA LEU A 42 24.01 9.59 6.09
C LEU A 42 23.62 10.68 5.08
N SER A 43 22.47 10.52 4.41
CA SER A 43 21.88 11.51 3.50
C SER A 43 20.38 11.69 3.80
N PRO A 44 20.02 12.27 4.97
CA PRO A 44 18.64 12.32 5.43
C PRO A 44 17.74 13.23 4.56
N LYS A 45 18.32 14.06 3.69
CA LYS A 45 17.58 14.95 2.79
C LYS A 45 16.80 14.20 1.72
N ASP A 46 17.21 12.98 1.38
CA ASP A 46 16.71 12.29 0.18
C ASP A 46 15.55 11.33 0.50
N ASP A 47 15.38 10.91 1.77
CA ASP A 47 14.38 9.91 2.19
C ASP A 47 13.93 10.10 3.65
N LEU A 48 13.34 11.25 3.96
CA LEU A 48 12.69 11.48 5.25
C LEU A 48 11.18 11.26 5.12
N SER A 49 10.64 10.32 5.89
CA SER A 49 9.21 10.10 6.03
C SER A 49 8.78 10.36 7.47
N PHE A 50 7.59 10.92 7.64
CA PHE A 50 7.03 11.16 8.97
C PHE A 50 5.56 10.73 9.01
N ASN A 51 5.10 10.39 10.21
CA ASN A 51 3.70 10.09 10.47
C ASN A 51 3.36 10.54 11.88
N PHE A 52 2.39 11.43 12.01
CA PHE A 52 1.83 11.88 13.28
C PHE A 52 0.37 11.45 13.31
N GLU A 53 0.00 10.59 14.25
CA GLU A 53 -1.34 10.06 14.42
C GLU A 53 -1.89 10.46 15.79
N TYR A 54 -3.08 11.05 15.78
CA TYR A 54 -3.90 11.26 16.98
C TYR A 54 -5.15 10.37 16.89
N GLU A 55 -5.36 9.59 17.93
CA GLU A 55 -6.50 8.70 18.09
C GLU A 55 -7.31 9.11 19.33
N HIS A 56 -8.60 9.33 19.11
CA HIS A 56 -9.59 9.61 20.14
C HIS A 56 -10.65 8.49 20.13
N PRO A 57 -10.52 7.50 21.03
CA PRO A 57 -11.53 6.46 21.20
C PRO A 57 -12.76 7.00 21.95
N TYR A 58 -13.93 6.40 21.71
CA TYR A 58 -15.19 6.78 22.36
C TYR A 58 -15.60 8.23 22.08
N LEU A 59 -15.61 8.63 20.81
CA LEU A 59 -15.97 9.99 20.38
C LEU A 59 -17.30 10.50 20.97
N ASP A 60 -18.26 9.60 21.22
CA ASP A 60 -19.60 9.92 21.75
C ASP A 60 -19.73 9.78 23.27
N GLY A 61 -18.61 9.58 23.96
CA GLY A 61 -18.57 9.27 25.38
C GLY A 61 -18.70 7.78 25.69
N VAL A 62 -18.23 7.40 26.88
CA VAL A 62 -18.17 6.00 27.34
C VAL A 62 -19.57 5.43 27.65
N GLU A 63 -20.54 6.30 27.93
CA GLU A 63 -21.91 5.91 28.30
C GLU A 63 -22.76 5.48 27.10
N ASN A 64 -22.50 6.04 25.92
CA ASN A 64 -23.19 5.69 24.67
C ASN A 64 -22.64 4.39 24.07
N ARG A 65 -22.94 3.26 24.71
CA ARG A 65 -22.50 1.91 24.27
C ARG A 65 -23.07 1.47 22.91
N SER A 66 -24.07 2.19 22.37
CA SER A 66 -24.72 1.84 21.10
C SER A 66 -23.86 2.17 19.87
N ARG A 67 -22.91 3.11 19.97
CA ARG A 67 -22.05 3.52 18.84
C ARG A 67 -20.58 3.60 19.27
N ASN A 68 -19.82 2.54 18.99
CA ASN A 68 -18.39 2.51 19.24
C ASN A 68 -17.64 3.21 18.10
N ARG A 69 -17.54 4.54 18.18
CA ARG A 69 -16.87 5.40 17.20
C ARG A 69 -15.50 5.85 17.70
N ILE A 70 -14.51 5.77 16.81
CA ILE A 70 -13.14 6.19 17.05
C ILE A 70 -12.80 7.25 16.02
N PHE A 71 -12.38 8.43 16.47
CA PHE A 71 -11.84 9.45 15.60
C PHE A 71 -10.32 9.28 15.49
N LYS A 72 -9.81 9.28 14.26
CA LYS A 72 -8.37 9.22 13.97
C LYS A 72 -8.03 10.35 13.01
N THR A 73 -7.04 11.14 13.36
CA THR A 73 -6.45 12.12 12.46
C THR A 73 -4.96 11.85 12.31
N SER A 74 -4.45 11.94 11.09
CA SER A 74 -3.05 11.66 10.78
C SER A 74 -2.48 12.70 9.83
N PHE A 75 -1.27 13.15 10.10
CA PHE A 75 -0.45 13.95 9.21
C PHE A 75 0.77 13.14 8.81
N PHE A 76 0.96 12.90 7.52
CA PHE A 76 1.96 11.98 7.01
C PHE A 76 2.74 12.55 5.85
N SER A 77 3.98 12.09 5.70
CA SER A 77 4.79 12.24 4.51
C SER A 77 5.35 10.89 4.11
N THR A 78 5.12 10.50 2.86
CA THR A 78 5.64 9.26 2.30
C THR A 78 6.24 9.52 0.94
N ARG A 79 7.47 9.03 0.75
CA ARG A 79 8.17 8.97 -0.53
C ARG A 79 8.15 7.55 -1.05
N LYS A 80 7.73 7.36 -2.30
CA LYS A 80 7.70 6.03 -2.93
C LYS A 80 8.19 6.11 -4.36
N PHE A 81 8.91 5.07 -4.78
CA PHE A 81 9.26 4.86 -6.17
C PHE A 81 8.00 4.65 -7.02
N SER A 82 7.93 5.30 -8.18
CA SER A 82 6.82 5.13 -9.11
C SER A 82 7.03 3.89 -9.99
N PRO A 83 6.16 2.86 -9.89
CA PRO A 83 6.27 1.69 -10.74
C PRO A 83 5.72 1.94 -12.16
N VAL A 84 5.21 3.13 -12.46
CA VAL A 84 4.59 3.44 -13.76
C VAL A 84 5.59 4.00 -14.76
N PHE A 85 6.65 4.66 -14.27
CA PHE A 85 7.70 5.27 -15.09
C PHE A 85 8.96 4.41 -15.06
N VAL A 86 8.84 3.16 -15.49
CA VAL A 86 9.94 2.19 -15.55
C VAL A 86 10.13 1.78 -17.01
N ALA A 87 11.39 1.65 -17.43
CA ALA A 87 11.72 1.12 -18.76
C ALA A 87 11.46 -0.38 -18.82
N ASP A 88 11.04 -0.86 -19.99
CA ASP A 88 11.04 -2.29 -20.29
C ASP A 88 12.48 -2.84 -20.18
N PRO A 89 12.71 -4.05 -19.63
CA PRO A 89 14.05 -4.67 -19.55
C PRO A 89 14.81 -4.73 -20.88
N SER A 90 14.10 -4.69 -22.02
CA SER A 90 14.67 -4.66 -23.37
C SER A 90 15.09 -3.27 -23.87
N MET A 91 14.78 -2.21 -23.12
CA MET A 91 15.07 -0.81 -23.46
C MET A 91 16.14 -0.19 -22.57
N GLU A 92 16.69 0.96 -22.99
CA GLU A 92 17.61 1.72 -22.14
C GLU A 92 16.93 2.14 -20.82
N PRO A 93 17.68 2.07 -19.70
CA PRO A 93 17.13 2.41 -18.40
C PRO A 93 16.68 3.87 -18.37
N VAL A 94 15.42 4.06 -17.99
CA VAL A 94 14.81 5.36 -17.78
C VAL A 94 15.15 5.87 -16.36
N PRO A 95 15.46 7.16 -16.19
CA PRO A 95 15.63 7.74 -14.86
C PRO A 95 14.40 7.49 -13.99
N PRO A 96 14.59 7.00 -12.75
CA PRO A 96 13.49 6.68 -11.87
C PRO A 96 12.79 7.95 -11.36
N LEU A 97 11.49 7.82 -11.12
CA LEU A 97 10.67 8.89 -10.57
C LEU A 97 10.17 8.52 -9.18
N TRP A 98 10.34 9.42 -8.22
CA TRP A 98 9.75 9.30 -6.89
C TRP A 98 8.51 10.17 -6.77
N ILE A 99 7.51 9.63 -6.07
CA ILE A 99 6.26 10.29 -5.75
C ILE A 99 6.27 10.56 -4.26
N ASP A 100 6.34 11.84 -3.92
CA ASP A 100 6.28 12.32 -2.55
C ASP A 100 4.84 12.75 -2.27
N ARG A 101 4.27 12.21 -1.19
CA ARG A 101 2.93 12.53 -0.73
C ARG A 101 2.99 13.10 0.66
N VAL A 102 2.56 14.34 0.80
CA VAL A 102 2.35 14.97 2.10
C VAL A 102 0.86 15.17 2.27
N GLY A 103 0.30 14.61 3.35
CA GLY A 103 -1.14 14.54 3.48
C GLY A 103 -1.65 14.66 4.90
N PHE A 104 -2.90 15.11 4.97
CA PHE A 104 -3.71 15.12 6.17
C PHE A 104 -4.91 14.22 5.95
N LYS A 105 -5.21 13.38 6.94
CA LYS A 105 -6.32 12.43 6.88
C LYS A 105 -7.08 12.46 8.19
N ALA A 106 -8.39 12.63 8.12
CA ALA A 106 -9.28 12.60 9.28
C ALA A 106 -10.40 11.59 9.02
N ASN A 107 -10.46 10.52 9.83
CA ASN A 107 -11.46 9.47 9.69
C ASN A 107 -12.20 9.20 11.00
N ILE A 108 -13.44 8.78 10.85
CA ILE A 108 -14.26 8.19 11.90
C ILE A 108 -14.39 6.70 11.59
N THR A 109 -14.07 5.84 12.56
CA THR A 109 -14.24 4.40 12.47
C THR A 109 -15.34 3.94 13.40
N GLU A 110 -16.37 3.32 12.84
CA GLU A 110 -17.48 2.69 13.53
C GLU A 110 -17.32 1.17 13.53
N LYS A 111 -17.40 0.57 14.71
CA LYS A 111 -17.39 -0.90 14.86
C LYS A 111 -18.84 -1.38 14.97
N PHE A 112 -19.39 -1.93 13.88
CA PHE A 112 -20.74 -2.49 13.87
C PHE A 112 -20.82 -3.82 14.61
N THR A 113 -19.82 -4.68 14.40
CA THR A 113 -19.68 -5.97 15.11
C THR A 113 -18.23 -6.16 15.53
N LYS A 114 -17.91 -7.24 16.26
CA LYS A 114 -16.52 -7.60 16.57
C LYS A 114 -15.67 -7.80 15.30
N GLN A 115 -16.32 -8.17 14.20
CA GLN A 115 -15.70 -8.58 12.94
C GLN A 115 -15.82 -7.52 11.84
N SER A 116 -16.84 -6.67 11.89
CA SER A 116 -17.13 -5.65 10.87
C SER A 116 -16.80 -4.25 11.38
N LYS A 117 -15.95 -3.55 10.64
CA LYS A 117 -15.54 -2.17 10.88
C LYS A 117 -15.82 -1.35 9.63
N PHE A 118 -16.33 -0.15 9.83
CA PHE A 118 -16.54 0.83 8.77
C PHE A 118 -15.85 2.12 9.12
N THR A 119 -14.98 2.59 8.25
CA THR A 119 -14.20 3.81 8.42
C THR A 119 -14.56 4.75 7.29
N TYR A 120 -14.92 5.99 7.60
CA TYR A 120 -15.16 7.02 6.61
C TYR A 120 -14.46 8.31 7.03
N GLY A 121 -13.98 9.08 6.07
CA GLY A 121 -13.17 10.25 6.36
C GLY A 121 -12.81 11.10 5.16
N LEU A 122 -12.11 12.19 5.44
CA LEU A 122 -11.58 13.12 4.47
C LEU A 122 -10.06 12.95 4.39
N VAL A 123 -9.53 12.95 3.18
CA VAL A 123 -8.10 12.95 2.90
C VAL A 123 -7.77 14.16 2.03
N LEU A 124 -6.73 14.88 2.41
CA LEU A 124 -6.12 15.99 1.69
C LEU A 124 -4.67 15.62 1.42
N GLU A 125 -4.25 15.59 0.17
CA GLU A 125 -2.89 15.23 -0.23
C GLU A 125 -2.32 16.27 -1.18
N GLU A 126 -1.06 16.64 -0.96
CA GLU A 126 -0.17 17.25 -1.96
C GLU A 126 0.80 16.16 -2.44
N ILE A 127 0.87 16.00 -3.75
CA ILE A 127 1.59 14.95 -4.45
C ILE A 127 2.61 15.62 -5.37
N THR A 128 3.89 15.35 -5.16
CA THR A 128 4.97 15.92 -5.95
C THR A 128 5.81 14.83 -6.58
N ALA A 129 6.11 15.00 -7.87
CA ALA A 129 6.97 14.10 -8.63
C ALA A 129 8.41 14.61 -8.62
N HIS A 130 9.33 13.84 -8.04
CA HIS A 130 10.75 14.16 -7.91
C HIS A 130 11.63 13.20 -8.72
N ASP A 131 12.72 13.73 -9.27
CA ASP A 131 13.81 12.99 -9.91
C ASP A 131 14.90 12.55 -8.90
N GLU A 132 15.91 11.81 -9.37
CA GLU A 132 17.13 11.43 -8.64
C GLU A 132 17.78 12.57 -7.85
N ASN A 133 17.79 13.76 -8.44
CA ASN A 133 18.39 14.96 -7.86
C ASN A 133 17.40 15.81 -7.03
N ASN A 134 16.27 15.22 -6.64
CA ASN A 134 15.17 15.87 -5.90
C ASN A 134 14.50 17.07 -6.60
N ASN A 135 14.73 17.23 -7.91
CA ASN A 135 14.09 18.27 -8.70
C ASN A 135 12.68 17.84 -9.12
N ILE A 136 11.75 18.80 -9.12
CA ILE A 136 10.37 18.56 -9.57
C ILE A 136 10.38 18.26 -11.08
N ARG A 137 9.74 17.17 -11.48
CA ARG A 137 9.60 16.77 -12.89
C ARG A 137 8.14 16.80 -13.32
N THR A 138 7.88 17.53 -14.39
CA THR A 138 6.54 17.70 -14.98
C THR A 138 6.18 16.58 -15.95
N HIS A 139 7.18 16.00 -16.62
CA HIS A 139 7.02 14.96 -17.64
C HIS A 139 7.99 13.81 -17.38
N GLY A 140 7.55 12.59 -17.67
CA GLY A 140 8.41 11.41 -17.66
C GLY A 140 9.32 11.41 -18.88
N SER A 141 10.30 10.50 -18.91
CA SER A 141 11.14 10.33 -20.09
C SER A 141 10.49 9.41 -21.13
N ARG A 142 10.76 9.69 -22.40
CA ARG A 142 10.39 8.85 -23.55
C ARG A 142 11.63 8.53 -24.37
N VAL A 143 11.79 7.27 -24.76
CA VAL A 143 12.84 6.84 -25.69
C VAL A 143 12.45 7.29 -27.11
N LEU A 144 13.33 8.05 -27.77
CA LEU A 144 13.17 8.44 -29.17
C LEU A 144 13.58 7.29 -30.11
N PRO A 145 13.12 7.26 -31.37
CA PRO A 145 13.57 6.29 -32.38
C PRO A 145 15.08 6.30 -32.63
N SER A 146 15.77 7.37 -32.22
CA SER A 146 17.23 7.51 -32.25
C SER A 146 17.95 6.88 -31.05
N GLY A 147 17.23 6.20 -30.15
CA GLY A 147 17.75 5.62 -28.91
C GLY A 147 17.97 6.64 -27.78
N ARG A 148 17.91 7.95 -28.07
CA ARG A 148 18.09 9.00 -27.05
C ARG A 148 16.83 9.16 -26.19
N LEU A 149 17.03 9.44 -24.91
CA LEU A 149 15.95 9.84 -24.01
C LEU A 149 15.55 11.30 -24.26
N SER A 150 14.25 11.54 -24.47
CA SER A 150 13.63 12.86 -24.41
C SER A 150 12.85 13.00 -23.11
N MET A 151 12.84 14.21 -22.53
CA MET A 151 12.08 14.53 -21.32
C MET A 151 10.67 15.07 -21.61
N ASP A 152 10.21 14.95 -22.86
CA ASP A 152 8.85 15.32 -23.31
C ASP A 152 7.90 14.11 -23.31
N GLY A 153 8.05 13.20 -22.34
CA GLY A 153 7.18 12.03 -22.19
C GLY A 153 5.81 12.37 -21.59
N PRO A 154 5.03 11.36 -21.14
CA PRO A 154 3.72 11.61 -20.54
C PRO A 154 3.84 12.44 -19.24
N PRO A 155 2.83 13.27 -18.92
CA PRO A 155 2.86 14.09 -17.71
C PRO A 155 2.93 13.20 -16.46
N THR A 156 3.78 13.59 -15.51
CA THR A 156 3.98 12.87 -14.24
C THR A 156 2.77 13.00 -13.32
N THR A 157 2.12 14.17 -13.34
CA THR A 157 0.95 14.50 -12.55
C THR A 157 -0.27 14.84 -13.43
N PHE A 158 -1.48 14.81 -12.84
CA PHE A 158 -2.71 15.12 -13.56
C PHE A 158 -2.77 16.59 -14.03
N SER A 159 -2.20 17.50 -13.24
CA SER A 159 -2.09 18.92 -13.61
C SER A 159 -1.01 19.21 -14.65
N GLY A 160 -0.03 18.31 -14.83
CA GLY A 160 1.13 18.51 -15.71
C GLY A 160 2.19 19.48 -15.15
N THR A 161 2.03 19.95 -13.91
CA THR A 161 2.98 20.88 -13.27
C THR A 161 4.05 20.16 -12.44
N GLY A 162 3.93 18.85 -12.25
CA GLY A 162 4.75 18.07 -11.31
C GLY A 162 4.26 18.12 -9.86
N VAL A 163 3.25 18.95 -9.54
CA VAL A 163 2.61 19.05 -8.23
C VAL A 163 1.08 18.97 -8.36
N ASP A 164 0.47 18.01 -7.69
CA ASP A 164 -0.98 17.87 -7.60
C ASP A 164 -1.47 18.04 -6.17
N ARG A 165 -2.56 18.75 -5.99
CA ARG A 165 -3.31 18.81 -4.75
C ARG A 165 -4.64 18.13 -4.96
N VAL A 166 -5.01 17.23 -4.07
CA VAL A 166 -6.26 16.46 -4.18
C VAL A 166 -6.95 16.40 -2.83
N ALA A 167 -8.27 16.53 -2.86
CA ALA A 167 -9.13 16.24 -1.72
C ALA A 167 -10.15 15.16 -2.11
N PHE A 168 -10.26 14.12 -1.29
CA PHE A 168 -11.19 13.03 -1.54
C PHE A 168 -11.79 12.48 -0.24
N LEU A 169 -13.00 11.95 -0.36
CA LEU A 169 -13.65 11.20 0.70
C LEU A 169 -13.24 9.74 0.60
N GLN A 170 -12.85 9.15 1.71
CA GLN A 170 -12.49 7.74 1.80
C GLN A 170 -13.53 7.00 2.63
N ALA A 171 -14.00 5.87 2.13
CA ALA A 171 -14.81 4.91 2.86
C ALA A 171 -14.15 3.53 2.79
N ASN A 172 -14.02 2.85 3.92
CA ASN A 172 -13.43 1.51 4.02
C ASN A 172 -14.32 0.63 4.90
N MET A 173 -14.77 -0.48 4.36
CA MET A 173 -15.48 -1.53 5.06
C MET A 173 -14.59 -2.76 5.15
N THR A 174 -14.23 -3.14 6.37
CA THR A 174 -13.46 -4.36 6.63
C THR A 174 -14.31 -5.34 7.43
N ARG A 175 -14.45 -6.57 6.92
CA ARG A 175 -15.03 -7.70 7.61
C ARG A 175 -13.95 -8.77 7.79
N ASP A 176 -13.58 -9.03 9.03
CA ASP A 176 -12.55 -10.00 9.38
C ASP A 176 -13.14 -11.07 10.30
N ASN A 177 -13.30 -12.27 9.76
CA ASN A 177 -13.78 -13.46 10.44
C ASN A 177 -12.67 -14.52 10.50
N THR A 178 -11.40 -14.07 10.50
CA THR A 178 -10.26 -14.97 10.64
C THR A 178 -10.04 -15.39 12.09
N GLU A 179 -9.73 -16.66 12.28
CA GLU A 179 -9.37 -17.27 13.56
C GLU A 179 -7.99 -17.93 13.44
N PHE A 180 -7.22 -17.89 14.53
CA PHE A 180 -5.94 -18.57 14.59
C PHE A 180 -6.10 -19.92 15.29
N VAL A 181 -5.81 -21.00 14.58
CA VAL A 181 -5.94 -22.38 15.09
C VAL A 181 -4.62 -23.11 14.95
N ASN A 182 -4.01 -23.48 16.08
CA ASN A 182 -2.76 -24.24 16.15
C ASN A 182 -1.62 -23.66 15.27
N GLY A 183 -1.49 -22.33 15.15
CA GLY A 183 -0.44 -21.72 14.32
C GLY A 183 -0.87 -21.30 12.91
N ALA A 184 -2.07 -21.68 12.46
CA ALA A 184 -2.58 -21.39 11.12
C ALA A 184 -3.80 -20.48 11.15
N THR A 185 -3.86 -19.52 10.22
CA THR A 185 -5.01 -18.62 10.03
C THR A 185 -6.09 -19.33 9.22
N ILE A 186 -7.33 -19.34 9.71
CA ILE A 186 -8.50 -19.94 9.07
C ILE A 186 -9.62 -18.91 9.02
N GLY A 187 -10.49 -18.98 8.01
CA GLY A 187 -11.66 -18.10 7.90
C GLY A 187 -11.55 -17.16 6.72
N ASP A 188 -12.29 -16.06 6.77
CA ASP A 188 -12.43 -15.14 5.65
C ASP A 188 -12.18 -13.69 6.07
N ARG A 189 -11.54 -12.94 5.17
CA ARG A 189 -11.30 -11.52 5.32
C ARG A 189 -11.68 -10.82 4.03
N CYS A 190 -12.59 -9.85 4.14
CA CYS A 190 -13.07 -9.02 3.06
C CYS A 190 -12.79 -7.56 3.39
N ILE A 191 -12.15 -6.85 2.46
CA ILE A 191 -11.85 -5.43 2.55
C ILE A 191 -12.42 -4.77 1.30
N PHE A 192 -13.25 -3.77 1.50
CA PHE A 192 -13.80 -2.93 0.44
C PHE A 192 -13.47 -1.47 0.76
N GLN A 193 -12.83 -0.78 -0.18
CA GLN A 193 -12.46 0.62 -0.04
C GLN A 193 -12.93 1.38 -1.27
N VAL A 194 -13.50 2.56 -1.03
CA VAL A 194 -13.94 3.50 -2.06
C VAL A 194 -13.38 4.87 -1.70
N ASP A 195 -12.69 5.49 -2.65
CA ASP A 195 -12.19 6.85 -2.56
C ASP A 195 -12.91 7.69 -3.63
N GLN A 196 -13.70 8.67 -3.19
CA GLN A 196 -14.44 9.58 -4.05
C GLN A 196 -13.73 10.94 -4.08
N GLY A 197 -13.14 11.29 -5.22
CA GLY A 197 -12.59 12.61 -5.50
C GLY A 197 -13.68 13.67 -5.43
N LEU A 198 -13.37 14.78 -4.76
CA LEU A 198 -14.32 15.89 -4.58
C LEU A 198 -14.26 16.92 -5.70
N GLY A 199 -13.34 16.78 -6.67
CA GLY A 199 -13.10 17.82 -7.68
C GLY A 199 -12.44 19.07 -7.11
N ILE A 200 -11.78 18.96 -5.95
CA ILE A 200 -11.10 20.08 -5.28
C ILE A 200 -9.60 19.87 -5.39
N GLY A 201 -8.88 20.89 -5.88
CA GLY A 201 -7.42 20.91 -5.96
C GLY A 201 -6.91 21.20 -7.37
N SER A 202 -5.75 20.64 -7.72
CA SER A 202 -5.09 20.93 -9.00
C SER A 202 -5.89 20.36 -10.17
N LYS A 203 -6.46 21.24 -11.01
CA LYS A 203 -7.28 20.87 -12.18
C LYS A 203 -8.59 20.12 -11.83
N ASN A 204 -9.05 20.24 -10.58
CA ASN A 204 -10.33 19.73 -10.10
C ASN A 204 -10.57 18.23 -10.41
N PRO A 205 -9.71 17.32 -9.93
CA PRO A 205 -9.77 15.90 -10.31
C PRO A 205 -11.02 15.24 -9.72
N PHE A 206 -11.85 14.65 -10.58
CA PHE A 206 -13.04 13.93 -10.18
C PHE A 206 -12.92 12.46 -10.55
N PHE A 207 -12.81 11.61 -9.52
CA PHE A 207 -12.59 10.19 -9.68
C PHE A 207 -13.33 9.38 -8.63
N ASN A 208 -13.60 8.13 -8.95
CA ASN A 208 -14.07 7.12 -8.03
C ASN A 208 -13.10 5.94 -8.11
N ARG A 209 -12.27 5.78 -7.08
CA ARG A 209 -11.34 4.65 -6.97
C ARG A 209 -11.95 3.62 -6.05
N HIS A 210 -12.04 2.39 -6.50
CA HIS A 210 -12.61 1.29 -5.73
C HIS A 210 -11.63 0.14 -5.67
N GLN A 211 -11.47 -0.41 -4.47
CA GLN A 211 -10.61 -1.53 -4.17
C GLN A 211 -11.41 -2.57 -3.42
N PHE A 212 -11.37 -3.80 -3.92
CA PHE A 212 -12.00 -4.95 -3.30
C PHE A 212 -10.97 -6.06 -3.13
N SER A 213 -10.83 -6.56 -1.91
CA SER A 213 -9.89 -7.63 -1.60
C SER A 213 -10.56 -8.67 -0.73
N VAL A 214 -10.51 -9.92 -1.20
CA VAL A 214 -11.07 -11.06 -0.48
C VAL A 214 -9.99 -12.10 -0.31
N THR A 215 -9.82 -12.53 0.94
CA THR A 215 -8.93 -13.63 1.30
C THR A 215 -9.71 -14.67 2.06
N LYS A 216 -9.63 -15.93 1.61
CA LYS A 216 -10.28 -17.07 2.27
C LYS A 216 -9.25 -18.14 2.58
N PHE A 217 -9.15 -18.49 3.85
CA PHE A 217 -8.28 -19.54 4.37
C PHE A 217 -9.11 -20.78 4.66
N ILE A 218 -8.99 -21.78 3.81
CA ILE A 218 -9.74 -23.04 3.87
C ILE A 218 -8.85 -24.09 4.54
N LYS A 219 -9.34 -24.67 5.64
CA LYS A 219 -8.70 -25.80 6.31
C LYS A 219 -8.89 -27.07 5.47
N LEU A 220 -7.80 -27.69 5.04
CA LEU A 220 -7.83 -28.90 4.20
C LEU A 220 -7.89 -30.20 5.01
N ASN A 221 -7.36 -30.22 6.23
CA ASN A 221 -7.30 -31.42 7.05
C ASN A 221 -7.97 -31.24 8.41
N ASN A 222 -8.78 -32.20 8.86
CA ASN A 222 -9.53 -32.18 10.12
C ASN A 222 -8.63 -32.50 11.33
N GLN A 223 -7.64 -31.65 11.60
CA GLN A 223 -6.84 -31.74 12.82
C GLN A 223 -7.63 -31.24 14.04
N LYS A 224 -7.54 -31.95 15.17
CA LYS A 224 -8.16 -31.56 16.45
C LYS A 224 -7.50 -30.29 16.99
N LYS A 225 -8.29 -29.33 17.49
CA LYS A 225 -7.77 -28.12 18.16
C LYS A 225 -6.96 -28.53 19.43
N GLY A 226 -5.86 -27.84 19.74
CA GLY A 226 -5.10 -28.06 20.98
C GLY A 226 -3.63 -27.61 20.90
N ALA A 227 -3.10 -27.12 22.02
CA ALA A 227 -1.69 -26.73 22.15
C ALA A 227 -0.74 -27.92 21.88
N GLY A 228 0.33 -27.69 21.12
CA GLY A 228 1.33 -28.71 20.77
C GLY A 228 0.94 -29.67 19.63
N LYS A 229 -0.23 -29.50 19.01
CA LYS A 229 -0.63 -30.28 17.82
C LYS A 229 -0.11 -29.65 16.52
N PRO A 230 0.15 -30.43 15.47
CA PRO A 230 0.64 -29.90 14.21
C PRO A 230 -0.36 -28.88 13.62
N PRO A 231 0.14 -27.81 12.97
CA PRO A 231 -0.72 -26.84 12.30
C PRO A 231 -1.51 -27.55 11.18
N PRO A 232 -2.79 -27.24 10.99
CA PRO A 232 -3.55 -27.79 9.88
C PRO A 232 -3.00 -27.27 8.55
N ALA A 233 -3.03 -28.11 7.51
CA ALA A 233 -2.80 -27.66 6.15
C ALA A 233 -3.90 -26.65 5.75
N VAL A 234 -3.49 -25.48 5.27
CA VAL A 234 -4.38 -24.38 4.90
C VAL A 234 -4.18 -24.02 3.43
N LEU A 235 -5.30 -23.93 2.71
CA LEU A 235 -5.37 -23.34 1.39
C LEU A 235 -5.82 -21.90 1.53
N ALA A 236 -4.93 -20.95 1.22
CA ALA A 236 -5.28 -19.55 1.13
C ALA A 236 -5.64 -19.22 -0.33
N LEU A 237 -6.84 -18.67 -0.52
CA LEU A 237 -7.31 -18.10 -1.77
C LEU A 237 -7.38 -16.59 -1.61
N HIS A 238 -6.69 -15.85 -2.48
CA HIS A 238 -6.75 -14.39 -2.52
C HIS A 238 -7.24 -13.91 -3.88
N GLY A 239 -8.17 -12.96 -3.85
CA GLY A 239 -8.59 -12.17 -5.00
C GLY A 239 -8.51 -10.69 -4.67
N ARG A 240 -8.02 -9.90 -5.62
CA ARG A 240 -7.90 -8.45 -5.51
C ARG A 240 -8.40 -7.81 -6.79
N TYR A 241 -9.36 -6.92 -6.66
CA TYR A 241 -9.83 -6.04 -7.72
C TYR A 241 -9.53 -4.61 -7.32
N VAL A 242 -8.96 -3.84 -8.24
CA VAL A 242 -8.77 -2.41 -8.07
C VAL A 242 -9.16 -1.73 -9.37
N GLY A 243 -9.93 -0.67 -9.30
CA GLY A 243 -10.32 0.10 -10.47
C GLY A 243 -10.48 1.57 -10.14
N CYS A 244 -10.47 2.38 -11.19
CA CYS A 244 -10.74 3.80 -11.11
C CYS A 244 -11.65 4.23 -12.26
N VAL A 245 -12.73 4.93 -11.92
CA VAL A 245 -13.65 5.56 -12.86
C VAL A 245 -13.46 7.07 -12.78
N GLY A 246 -13.26 7.73 -13.92
CA GLY A 246 -13.00 9.17 -14.00
C GLY A 246 -11.52 9.49 -14.16
N ASP A 247 -11.08 10.57 -13.53
CA ASP A 247 -9.72 11.11 -13.69
C ASP A 247 -8.70 10.29 -12.89
N LEU A 248 -7.88 9.48 -13.57
CA LEU A 248 -6.77 8.76 -12.94
C LEU A 248 -5.42 9.40 -13.30
N PRO A 249 -4.69 10.00 -12.33
CA PRO A 249 -3.34 10.47 -12.55
C PRO A 249 -2.37 9.32 -12.87
N SER A 250 -1.33 9.62 -13.66
CA SER A 250 -0.28 8.66 -14.02
C SER A 250 0.40 8.02 -12.81
N TYR A 251 0.60 8.78 -11.72
CA TYR A 251 1.21 8.29 -10.48
C TYR A 251 0.32 7.34 -9.65
N ASP A 252 -0.99 7.31 -9.90
CA ASP A 252 -1.95 6.42 -9.23
C ASP A 252 -2.36 5.23 -10.12
N ALA A 253 -1.79 5.12 -11.33
CA ALA A 253 -2.05 4.00 -12.21
C ALA A 253 -1.58 2.67 -11.59
N PHE A 254 -2.35 1.62 -11.79
CA PHE A 254 -2.08 0.33 -11.18
C PHE A 254 -1.05 -0.43 -12.00
N ALA A 255 0.18 -0.46 -11.50
CA ALA A 255 1.26 -1.25 -12.08
C ALA A 255 1.09 -2.75 -11.76
N LEU A 256 1.21 -3.59 -12.80
CA LEU A 256 1.30 -5.04 -12.67
C LEU A 256 2.76 -5.49 -12.58
N GLY A 257 2.99 -6.56 -11.82
CA GLY A 257 4.32 -7.12 -11.59
C GLY A 257 4.88 -6.83 -10.20
N GLY A 258 5.95 -7.53 -9.85
CA GLY A 258 6.58 -7.47 -8.52
C GLY A 258 6.10 -8.54 -7.53
N PRO A 259 6.71 -8.58 -6.33
CA PRO A 259 6.55 -9.67 -5.38
C PRO A 259 5.12 -9.87 -4.85
N TYR A 260 4.31 -8.80 -4.87
CA TYR A 260 2.94 -8.78 -4.34
C TYR A 260 1.85 -8.89 -5.41
N SER A 261 2.22 -8.82 -6.69
CA SER A 261 1.33 -9.02 -7.85
C SER A 261 1.72 -10.33 -8.54
N VAL A 262 2.40 -10.27 -9.69
CA VAL A 262 2.94 -11.43 -10.42
C VAL A 262 4.44 -11.57 -10.13
N ARG A 263 4.81 -12.59 -9.35
CA ARG A 263 6.22 -12.90 -9.07
C ARG A 263 6.93 -13.37 -10.33
N GLY A 264 8.18 -12.92 -10.51
CA GLY A 264 8.99 -13.21 -11.70
C GLY A 264 9.09 -12.02 -12.65
N TYR A 265 8.21 -11.03 -12.51
CA TYR A 265 8.28 -9.75 -13.20
C TYR A 265 8.63 -8.64 -12.20
N GLU A 266 9.34 -7.62 -12.65
CA GLU A 266 9.59 -6.39 -11.90
C GLU A 266 8.31 -5.57 -11.74
N MET A 267 8.30 -4.64 -10.77
CA MET A 267 7.14 -3.77 -10.55
C MET A 267 6.94 -2.86 -11.77
N GLY A 268 5.77 -2.97 -12.42
CA GLY A 268 5.44 -2.14 -13.58
C GLY A 268 5.88 -2.72 -14.93
N GLU A 269 6.63 -3.83 -14.94
CA GLU A 269 7.11 -4.46 -16.16
C GLU A 269 5.96 -4.93 -17.06
N LEU A 270 4.89 -5.44 -16.46
CA LEU A 270 3.69 -5.89 -17.18
C LEU A 270 2.78 -4.72 -17.59
N GLY A 271 3.18 -3.48 -17.31
CA GLY A 271 2.48 -2.25 -17.62
C GLY A 271 1.57 -1.73 -16.50
N ALA A 272 1.03 -0.54 -16.73
CA ALA A 272 0.11 0.14 -15.82
C ALA A 272 -1.28 0.25 -16.44
N ALA A 273 -2.33 0.02 -15.63
CA ALA A 273 -3.72 0.03 -16.09
C ALA A 273 -4.62 0.85 -15.15
N ARG A 274 -5.80 1.22 -15.66
CA ARG A 274 -6.86 1.89 -14.88
C ARG A 274 -7.67 0.90 -14.06
N ASN A 275 -7.86 -0.31 -14.59
CA ASN A 275 -8.49 -1.41 -13.89
C ASN A 275 -7.55 -2.61 -13.85
N LEU A 276 -7.44 -3.20 -12.68
CA LEU A 276 -6.59 -4.32 -12.41
C LEU A 276 -7.39 -5.38 -11.67
N LEU A 277 -7.36 -6.59 -12.21
CA LEU A 277 -8.04 -7.73 -11.63
C LEU A 277 -7.02 -8.85 -11.43
N GLU A 278 -6.73 -9.15 -10.17
CA GLU A 278 -5.82 -10.21 -9.78
C GLU A 278 -6.62 -11.34 -9.15
N PHE A 279 -6.53 -12.51 -9.77
CA PHE A 279 -7.10 -13.73 -9.25
C PHE A 279 -6.00 -14.71 -8.89
N GLY A 280 -6.13 -15.29 -7.71
CA GLY A 280 -5.50 -16.58 -7.47
C GLY A 280 -4.09 -16.47 -6.98
N VAL A 281 -3.84 -15.74 -5.89
CA VAL A 281 -2.85 -16.28 -4.94
C VAL A 281 -3.48 -17.54 -4.34
N ILE A 282 -3.23 -18.68 -4.97
CA ILE A 282 -3.50 -19.98 -4.38
C ILE A 282 -2.24 -20.32 -3.62
N ARG A 283 -2.21 -20.03 -2.32
CA ARG A 283 -1.09 -20.43 -1.45
C ARG A 283 -1.51 -21.69 -0.69
N ALA A 284 -0.87 -22.81 -1.00
CA ALA A 284 -0.97 -24.02 -0.21
C ALA A 284 0.19 -24.03 0.79
N GLU A 285 -0.12 -23.87 2.07
CA GLU A 285 0.85 -24.02 3.15
C GLU A 285 0.72 -25.44 3.71
N PHE A 286 1.84 -26.17 3.70
CA PHE A 286 1.92 -27.51 4.26
C PHE A 286 3.21 -27.66 5.06
N THR A 287 3.13 -28.41 6.15
CA THR A 287 4.29 -28.79 6.95
C THR A 287 4.88 -30.07 6.40
N MET A 288 6.18 -30.07 6.08
CA MET A 288 6.92 -31.29 5.81
C MET A 288 7.62 -31.72 7.10
N ASP A 289 7.28 -32.89 7.62
CA ASP A 289 8.06 -33.46 8.71
C ASP A 289 9.35 -34.04 8.15
N HIS A 290 10.47 -33.40 8.49
CA HIS A 290 11.45 -33.88 9.47
C HIS A 290 12.19 -32.62 10.02
N ASN A 291 11.74 -32.09 11.16
CA ASN A 291 12.33 -31.02 12.00
C ASN A 291 12.10 -29.51 11.68
N ILE A 292 10.84 -29.05 11.56
CA ILE A 292 10.42 -27.62 11.62
C ILE A 292 10.74 -26.78 10.36
N GLY A 293 10.23 -27.21 9.21
CA GLY A 293 10.17 -26.40 7.99
C GLY A 293 8.74 -26.21 7.51
N THR A 294 8.28 -24.96 7.37
CA THR A 294 7.02 -24.63 6.70
C THR A 294 7.26 -24.47 5.20
N GLY A 295 6.65 -25.32 4.38
CA GLY A 295 6.64 -25.19 2.92
C GLY A 295 5.42 -24.40 2.46
N SER A 296 5.58 -23.55 1.44
CA SER A 296 4.43 -22.95 0.77
C SER A 296 4.59 -22.97 -0.75
N PHE A 297 3.63 -23.57 -1.43
CA PHE A 297 3.50 -23.46 -2.89
C PHE A 297 2.52 -22.32 -3.19
N SER A 298 2.86 -21.46 -4.15
CA SER A 298 1.95 -20.37 -4.54
C SER A 298 1.99 -20.09 -6.04
N LEU A 299 0.83 -20.23 -6.66
CA LEU A 299 0.55 -19.75 -8.01
C LEU A 299 -0.12 -18.39 -7.91
N ARG A 300 0.09 -17.52 -8.91
CA ARG A 300 -0.51 -16.18 -9.01
C ARG A 300 -0.85 -15.88 -10.46
N PHE A 301 -2.04 -15.33 -10.69
CA PHE A 301 -2.47 -14.85 -12.00
C PHE A 301 -2.95 -13.39 -11.85
N GLY A 302 -2.71 -12.58 -12.87
CA GLY A 302 -3.13 -11.17 -12.90
C GLY A 302 -3.48 -10.77 -14.33
N GLU A 303 -4.59 -10.06 -14.47
CA GLU A 303 -5.09 -9.55 -15.76
C GLU A 303 -5.34 -8.04 -15.66
N ARG A 304 -5.09 -7.31 -16.75
CA ARG A 304 -5.34 -5.87 -16.89
C ARG A 304 -6.48 -5.63 -17.86
N PHE A 305 -7.32 -4.63 -17.55
CA PHE A 305 -8.40 -4.16 -18.41
C PHE A 305 -8.39 -2.64 -18.55
#